data_AF-A0A6J1NIR7-F1
#
_entry.id   AF-A0A6J1NIR7-F1
#
_cell.length_a   1.000
_cell.length_b   1.000
_cell.length_c   1.000
_cell.angle_alpha   90.00
_cell.angle_beta   90.00
_cell.angle_gamma   90.00
#
_symmetry.space_group_name_H-M   'P 1'
#
loop_
_entity.id
_entity.type
_entity.pdbx_description
1 polymer ?
#
loop_
_entity_poly.entity_id
_entity_poly.type
_entity_poly.pdbx_seq_one_letter_code
_entity_poly.pdbx_strand_id
1 'polypeptide(L)'
;MNIKAADVLAKYLGPNPRPGTGEHYYVHLLWEQQEKIDVSSCDMPDYETDLRYPFNLTEFISQYNLSDEPAAGNFHTASFPDDLQEVCEEGGYCQ
;
A
#
# COMPACT_ATOMS: atom_id res chain seq x y z
N MET A 1 -17.16 2.45 9.01
CA MET A 1 -16.37 1.43 8.28
C MET A 1 -15.74 0.48 9.29
N ASN A 2 -15.93 -0.84 9.17
CA ASN A 2 -15.28 -1.82 10.04
C ASN A 2 -14.17 -2.55 9.27
N ILE A 3 -12.93 -2.11 9.43
CA ILE A 3 -11.76 -2.64 8.71
C ILE A 3 -11.51 -4.11 9.03
N LYS A 4 -11.82 -4.56 10.25
CA LYS A 4 -11.58 -5.95 10.68
C LYS A 4 -12.48 -6.97 9.99
N ALA A 5 -13.56 -6.52 9.36
CA ALA A 5 -14.49 -7.37 8.62
C ALA A 5 -14.30 -7.28 7.10
N ALA A 6 -13.29 -6.53 6.63
CA ALA A 6 -13.03 -6.37 5.20
C ALA A 6 -12.27 -7.56 4.61
N ASP A 7 -12.51 -7.83 3.33
CA ASP A 7 -11.72 -8.77 2.55
C ASP A 7 -10.35 -8.13 2.23
N VAL A 8 -9.26 -8.75 2.67
CA VAL A 8 -7.90 -8.22 2.53
C VAL A 8 -7.26 -8.78 1.27
N LEU A 9 -7.06 -7.94 0.24
CA LEU A 9 -6.41 -8.34 -1.02
C LEU A 9 -4.90 -8.34 -0.94
N ALA A 10 -4.35 -7.35 -0.24
CA ALA A 10 -2.94 -7.21 -0.01
C ALA A 10 -2.76 -6.79 1.43
N LYS A 11 -1.94 -7.53 2.18
CA LYS A 11 -1.59 -7.16 3.56
C LYS A 11 -0.99 -5.76 3.59
N TYR A 12 -1.31 -4.99 4.62
CA TYR A 12 -0.62 -3.71 4.85
C TYR A 12 0.86 -3.98 5.08
N LEU A 13 1.72 -3.31 4.30
CA LEU A 13 3.16 -3.23 4.54
C LEU A 13 3.46 -1.78 4.89
N GLY A 14 4.15 -1.59 6.02
CA GLY A 14 4.57 -0.26 6.44
C GLY A 14 5.58 0.36 5.47
N PRO A 15 5.86 1.66 5.64
CA PRO A 15 6.91 2.34 4.89
C PRO A 15 8.25 1.57 4.93
N ASN A 16 8.87 1.42 3.76
CA ASN A 16 10.21 0.83 3.63
C ASN A 16 11.03 1.59 2.57
N PRO A 17 11.29 2.90 2.78
CA PRO A 17 12.12 3.69 1.89
C PRO A 17 13.56 3.13 1.86
N ARG A 18 14.26 3.28 0.73
CA ARG A 18 15.65 2.81 0.60
C ARG A 18 16.64 3.95 0.87
N PRO A 19 17.87 3.67 1.32
CA PRO A 19 18.88 4.70 1.50
C PRO A 19 19.07 5.52 0.21
N GLY A 20 19.08 6.85 0.35
CA GLY A 20 19.34 7.77 -0.77
C GLY A 20 18.17 8.00 -1.74
N THR A 21 16.98 7.44 -1.50
CA THR A 21 15.79 7.70 -2.34
C THR A 21 14.99 8.93 -1.90
N GLY A 22 15.36 9.55 -0.77
CA GLY A 22 14.73 10.76 -0.25
C GLY A 22 13.42 10.49 0.48
N GLU A 23 12.55 11.50 0.49
CA GLU A 23 11.22 11.41 1.09
C GLU A 23 10.24 10.70 0.15
N HIS A 24 9.55 9.69 0.67
CA HIS A 24 8.50 8.96 -0.06
C HIS A 24 7.13 9.34 0.46
N TYR A 25 6.18 9.56 -0.46
CA TYR A 25 4.78 9.82 -0.14
C TYR A 25 3.98 8.51 -0.15
N TYR A 26 3.33 8.20 0.96
CA TYR A 26 2.45 7.04 1.12
C TYR A 26 1.00 7.53 1.13
N VAL A 27 0.34 7.37 -0.01
CA VAL A 27 -1.00 7.90 -0.26
C VAL A 27 -2.05 6.84 0.05
N HIS A 28 -3.01 7.19 0.89
CA HIS A 28 -4.18 6.38 1.23
C HIS A 28 -5.40 6.99 0.58
N LEU A 29 -6.09 6.22 -0.25
CA LEU A 29 -7.26 6.67 -0.97
C LEU A 29 -8.42 5.71 -0.69
N LEU A 30 -9.61 6.26 -0.56
CA LEU A 30 -10.83 5.54 -0.24
C LEU A 30 -11.88 5.82 -1.33
N TRP A 31 -12.39 4.77 -1.96
CA TRP A 31 -13.51 4.83 -2.89
C TRP A 31 -14.77 4.24 -2.29
N GLU A 32 -15.90 4.80 -2.71
CA GLU A 32 -17.20 4.20 -2.45
C GLU A 32 -17.47 3.11 -3.50
N GLN A 33 -17.86 1.93 -3.04
CA GLN A 33 -18.23 0.81 -3.90
C GLN A 33 -19.72 0.84 -4.18
N GLN A 34 -20.11 0.75 -5.45
CA GLN A 34 -21.53 0.64 -5.82
C GLN A 34 -22.12 -0.73 -5.46
N GLU A 35 -21.30 -1.78 -5.53
CA GLU A 35 -21.63 -3.15 -5.18
C GLU A 35 -20.41 -3.88 -4.60
N LYS A 36 -20.61 -5.06 -3.99
CA LYS A 36 -19.49 -5.84 -3.46
C LYS A 36 -18.60 -6.28 -4.62
N ILE A 37 -17.33 -5.87 -4.58
CA ILE A 37 -16.32 -6.35 -5.52
C ILE A 37 -16.02 -7.82 -5.25
N ASP A 38 -16.12 -8.66 -6.28
CA ASP A 38 -15.61 -10.03 -6.23
C ASP A 38 -14.10 -10.03 -6.52
N VAL A 39 -13.36 -10.51 -5.54
CA VAL A 39 -11.89 -10.53 -5.52
C VAL A 39 -11.34 -11.95 -5.43
N SER A 40 -12.20 -12.95 -5.62
CA SER A 40 -11.84 -14.37 -5.57
C SER A 40 -10.78 -14.77 -6.60
N SER A 41 -10.65 -14.02 -7.70
CA SER A 41 -9.62 -14.22 -8.73
C SER A 41 -8.35 -13.40 -8.50
N CYS A 42 -8.29 -12.54 -7.48
CA CYS A 42 -7.10 -11.76 -7.16
C CYS A 42 -6.11 -12.61 -6.37
N ASP A 43 -5.26 -13.35 -7.06
CA ASP A 43 -4.06 -13.95 -6.49
C ASP A 43 -2.98 -12.87 -6.33
N MET A 44 -3.00 -12.12 -5.23
CA MET A 44 -1.86 -11.32 -4.80
C MET A 44 -1.08 -12.12 -3.77
N PRO A 45 0.11 -12.66 -4.10
CA PRO A 45 0.91 -13.39 -3.14
C PRO A 45 1.24 -12.48 -1.96
N ASP A 46 0.96 -12.98 -0.76
CA ASP A 46 1.06 -12.25 0.51
C ASP A 46 2.44 -11.65 0.81
N TYR A 47 3.50 -11.98 0.05
CA TYR A 47 4.89 -11.86 0.52
C TYR A 47 5.92 -11.27 -0.45
N GLU A 48 5.62 -10.98 -1.72
CA GLU A 48 6.64 -10.44 -2.62
C GLU A 48 6.40 -8.96 -2.94
N THR A 49 7.27 -8.10 -2.38
CA THR A 49 7.34 -6.66 -2.71
C THR A 49 7.46 -6.40 -4.21
N ASP A 50 8.08 -7.35 -4.93
CA ASP A 50 8.32 -7.27 -6.36
C ASP A 50 7.02 -7.31 -7.19
N LEU A 51 5.98 -7.95 -6.66
CA LEU A 51 4.65 -7.96 -7.27
C LEU A 51 3.80 -6.73 -6.92
N ARG A 52 4.24 -5.90 -5.97
CA ARG A 52 3.54 -4.66 -5.60
C ARG A 52 4.01 -3.44 -6.39
N TYR A 53 5.27 -3.41 -6.82
CA TYR A 53 5.81 -2.29 -7.60
C TYR A 53 5.06 -1.98 -8.92
N PRO A 54 4.47 -2.94 -9.66
CA PRO A 54 3.71 -2.63 -10.88
C PRO A 54 2.24 -2.27 -10.64
N PHE A 55 1.79 -1.96 -9.41
CA PHE A 55 0.39 -1.60 -9.19
C PHE A 55 -0.02 -0.34 -9.96
N ASN A 56 -1.05 -0.48 -10.80
CA ASN A 56 -1.63 0.63 -11.56
C ASN A 56 -3.02 0.98 -11.00
N LEU A 57 -3.09 2.13 -10.31
CA LEU A 57 -4.33 2.62 -9.71
C LEU A 57 -5.42 2.88 -10.76
N THR A 58 -5.07 3.44 -11.92
CA THR A 58 -6.03 3.77 -12.97
C THR A 58 -6.66 2.51 -13.57
N GLU A 59 -5.86 1.47 -13.80
CA GLU A 59 -6.36 0.16 -14.23
C GLU A 59 -7.27 -0.46 -13.15
N PHE A 60 -6.90 -0.36 -11.88
CA PHE A 60 -7.71 -0.87 -10.77
C PHE A 60 -9.07 -0.18 -10.67
N ILE A 61 -9.11 1.15 -10.80
CA ILE A 61 -10.36 1.95 -10.82
C ILE A 61 -11.25 1.48 -11.98
N SER A 62 -10.66 1.32 -13.18
CA SER A 62 -11.39 0.88 -14.37
C SER A 62 -11.90 -0.56 -14.27
N GLN A 63 -11.08 -1.48 -13.76
CA GLN A 63 -11.42 -2.90 -13.63
C GLN A 63 -12.65 -3.12 -12.75
N TYR A 64 -12.79 -2.32 -11.70
CA TYR A 64 -13.87 -2.45 -10.71
C TYR A 64 -14.93 -1.36 -10.80
N ASN A 65 -14.94 -0.58 -11.88
CA ASN A 65 -15.92 0.47 -12.15
C ASN A 65 -16.11 1.42 -10.95
N LEU A 66 -15.01 1.79 -10.29
CA LEU A 66 -15.00 2.77 -9.21
C LEU A 66 -15.19 4.18 -9.78
N SER A 67 -15.62 5.12 -8.95
CA SER A 67 -15.71 6.53 -9.36
C SER A 67 -14.33 7.10 -9.73
N ASP A 68 -14.31 8.06 -10.67
CA ASP A 68 -13.07 8.73 -11.08
C ASP A 68 -12.38 9.44 -9.92
N GLU A 69 -13.16 9.99 -8.97
CA GLU A 69 -12.66 10.66 -7.77
C GLU A 69 -12.82 9.76 -6.53
N PRO A 70 -11.81 9.74 -5.63
CA PRO A 70 -11.94 9.07 -4.34
C PRO A 70 -12.89 9.84 -3.42
N ALA A 71 -13.64 9.12 -2.59
CA ALA A 71 -14.50 9.70 -1.57
C ALA A 71 -13.69 10.38 -0.44
N ALA A 72 -12.48 9.88 -0.18
CA ALA A 72 -11.53 10.51 0.75
C ALA A 72 -10.09 10.15 0.39
N GLY A 73 -9.16 11.01 0.79
CA GLY A 73 -7.73 10.77 0.62
C GLY A 73 -6.93 11.39 1.77
N ASN A 74 -5.83 10.73 2.12
CA ASN A 74 -4.83 11.27 3.03
C ASN A 74 -3.44 10.75 2.62
N PHE A 75 -2.38 11.36 3.11
CA PHE A 75 -1.03 10.88 2.89
C PHE A 75 -0.16 11.13 4.13
N HIS A 76 0.94 10.38 4.20
CA HIS A 76 2.04 10.69 5.09
C HIS A 76 3.35 10.47 4.35
N THR A 77 4.44 10.99 4.90
CA THR A 77 5.77 10.82 4.34
C THR A 77 6.64 9.98 5.25
N ALA A 78 7.58 9.26 4.65
CA ALA A 78 8.67 8.61 5.35
C ALA A 78 9.92 8.62 4.48
N SER A 79 11.07 8.82 5.10
CA SER A 79 12.39 8.71 4.49
C SER A 79 13.17 7.60 5.19
N PHE A 80 14.25 7.15 4.56
CA PHE A 80 15.20 6.28 5.25
C PHE A 80 15.75 7.02 6.49
N PRO A 81 15.83 6.39 7.67
CA PRO A 81 16.35 7.04 8.88
C PRO A 81 17.78 7.53 8.67
N ASP A 82 18.10 8.71 9.22
CA ASP A 82 19.46 9.24 9.20
C ASP A 82 20.37 8.53 10.20
N ASP A 83 19.79 8.01 11.29
CA ASP A 83 20.49 7.20 12.28
C ASP A 83 20.39 5.71 11.94
N LEU A 84 21.53 5.13 11.55
CA LEU A 84 21.63 3.71 11.21
C LEU A 84 21.40 2.79 12.41
N GLN A 85 21.51 3.30 13.65
CA GLN A 85 21.26 2.51 14.85
C GLN A 85 19.76 2.15 14.98
N GLU A 86 18.86 3.06 14.57
CA GLU A 86 17.40 2.82 14.50
C GLU A 86 17.05 1.76 13.44
N VAL A 87 17.78 1.73 12.32
CA VAL A 87 17.59 0.75 11.23
C VAL A 87 17.92 -0.68 11.69
N CYS A 88 18.89 -0.85 12.59
CA CYS A 88 19.31 -2.15 13.09
C CYS A 88 18.28 -2.79 14.02
N GLU A 89 17.51 -1.99 14.77
CA GLU A 89 16.51 -2.48 15.74
C GLU A 89 15.19 -2.89 15.07
N GLU A 90 14.80 -2.21 13.98
CA GLU A 90 13.52 -2.46 13.30
C GLU A 90 13.63 -3.42 12.09
N GLY A 91 14.83 -3.61 11.51
CA GLY A 91 14.96 -4.18 10.16
C GLY A 91 15.96 -5.31 9.94
N GLY A 92 16.75 -5.75 10.93
CA GLY A 92 17.69 -6.87 10.74
C GLY A 92 18.78 -6.66 9.66
N TYR A 93 18.99 -5.42 9.21
CA TYR A 93 19.95 -5.06 8.15
C TYR A 93 21.40 -4.95 8.65
N CYS A 94 21.62 -5.03 9.96
CA CYS A 94 22.95 -4.94 10.56
C CYS A 94 23.40 -6.33 11.01
N GLN A 95 24.35 -6.92 10.28
CA GLN A 95 25.19 -8.04 10.75
C GLN A 95 26.46 -7.49 11.39
#